data_AF-A0A4U6IS90-F1
#
_entry.id   AF-A0A4U6IS90-F1
#
_cell.length_a   1.000
_cell.length_b   1.000
_cell.length_c   1.000
_cell.angle_alpha   90.00
_cell.angle_beta   90.00
_cell.angle_gamma   90.00
#
_symmetry.space_group_name_H-M   'P 1'
#
loop_
_entity.id
_entity.type
_entity.pdbx_description
1 polymer ?
#
loop_
_entity_poly.entity_id
_entity_poly.type
_entity_poly.pdbx_seq_one_letter_code
_entity_poly.pdbx_strand_id
1 'polypeptide(L)' 'GLPMQVGLNTLLRQGKPDRLLIEPTGLGHPKQILDLLTAPVYEPWIDLRATLCILDPRLLLDEKS' A
#
# COMPACT_ATOMS: atom_id res chain seq x y z
N GLY A 1 -5.55 2.45 10.53
CA GLY A 1 -6.33 1.39 9.87
C GLY A 1 -7.60 1.91 9.22
N LEU A 2 -8.55 2.44 10.01
CA LEU A 2 -9.91 2.77 9.54
C LEU A 2 -9.99 3.80 8.39
N PRO A 3 -9.21 4.91 8.39
CA PRO A 3 -9.32 5.91 7.32
C PRO A 3 -8.92 5.37 5.93
N MET A 4 -7.93 4.48 5.88
CA MET A 4 -7.43 3.89 4.63
C MET A 4 -8.44 2.90 4.05
N GLN A 5 -9.05 2.04 4.88
CA GLN A 5 -10.08 1.10 4.41
C GLN A 5 -11.32 1.82 3.87
N VAL A 6 -11.74 2.91 4.51
CA VAL A 6 -12.86 3.73 4.01
C VAL A 6 -12.51 4.36 2.67
N GLY A 7 -11.35 5.00 2.55
CA GLY A 7 -10.89 5.59 1.29
C GLY A 7 -10.75 4.55 0.16
N LEU A 8 -10.15 3.40 0.46
CA LEU A 8 -9.98 2.30 -0.49
C LEU A 8 -11.32 1.78 -1.01
N ASN A 9 -12.28 1.53 -0.11
CA ASN A 9 -13.61 1.06 -0.50
C ASN A 9 -14.35 2.07 -1.39
N THR A 10 -14.23 3.36 -1.08
CA THR A 10 -14.81 4.43 -1.91
C THR A 10 -14.17 4.44 -3.31
N LEU A 11 -12.84 4.36 -3.41
CA LEU A 11 -12.13 4.33 -4.68
C LEU A 11 -12.51 3.12 -5.54
N LEU A 12 -12.55 1.92 -4.96
CA LEU A 12 -12.90 0.70 -5.70
C LEU A 12 -14.36 0.72 -6.20
N ARG A 13 -15.29 1.21 -5.38
CA ARG A 13 -16.73 1.18 -5.71
C ARG A 13 -17.16 2.33 -6.62
N GLN A 14 -16.67 3.54 -6.37
CA GLN A 14 -17.10 4.74 -7.07
C GLN A 14 -16.14 5.13 -8.19
N GLY A 15 -14.84 5.05 -7.93
CA GLY A 15 -13.81 5.45 -8.89
C GLY A 15 -13.49 4.39 -9.94
N LYS A 16 -13.64 3.10 -9.61
CA LYS A 16 -13.33 1.95 -10.49
C LYS A 16 -12.03 2.11 -11.28
N PRO A 17 -10.90 2.41 -10.61
CA PRO A 17 -9.65 2.68 -11.31
C PRO A 17 -9.10 1.42 -11.97
N ASP A 18 -8.45 1.57 -13.13
CA ASP A 18 -7.72 0.46 -13.76
C ASP A 18 -6.47 0.07 -12.95
N ARG A 19 -5.86 1.04 -12.25
CA ARG A 19 -4.66 0.83 -11.43
C ARG A 19 -4.70 1.69 -10.18
N LEU A 20 -4.22 1.12 -9.07
CA LEU A 20 -4.11 1.79 -7.79
C LEU A 20 -2.63 1.85 -7.37
N LEU A 21 -2.11 3.05 -7.15
CA LEU A 21 -0.79 3.28 -6.55
C LEU A 21 -0.99 3.70 -5.09
N ILE A 22 -0.38 2.98 -4.16
CA ILE A 22 -0.47 3.25 -2.73
C ILE A 22 0.92 3.63 -2.25
N GLU A 23 1.05 4.86 -1.78
CA GLU A 23 2.22 5.31 -1.04
C GLU A 23 1.97 5.04 0.45
N PRO A 24 2.75 4.13 1.08
CA PRO A 24 2.61 3.84 2.50
C PRO A 24 3.16 5.04 3.28
N THR A 25 2.28 5.97 3.67
CA THR A 25 2.70 7.16 4.42
C THR A 25 3.49 6.75 5.68
N GLY A 26 4.53 7.54 5.99
CA GLY A 26 5.76 7.19 6.74
C GLY A 26 5.69 6.55 8.15
N LEU A 27 4.57 5.99 8.60
CA LEU A 27 4.45 5.22 9.84
C LEU A 27 3.66 3.90 9.69
N GLY A 28 3.13 3.58 8.49
CA GLY A 28 2.46 2.32 8.24
C GLY A 28 3.47 1.20 7.98
N HIS A 29 3.51 0.18 8.83
CA HIS A 29 4.37 -0.99 8.61
C HIS A 29 3.99 -1.67 7.27
N PRO A 30 4.87 -1.78 6.27
CA PRO A 30 4.52 -2.26 4.92
C PRO A 30 3.76 -3.59 4.92
N LYS A 31 4.15 -4.52 5.82
CA LYS A 31 3.45 -5.77 6.06
C LYS A 31 1.95 -5.61 6.29
N GLN A 32 1.51 -4.66 7.13
CA GLN A 32 0.09 -4.47 7.44
C GLN A 32 -0.71 -4.02 6.22
N ILE A 33 -0.09 -3.24 5.33
CA ILE A 33 -0.72 -2.81 4.08
C ILE A 33 -0.83 -4.00 3.14
N LEU A 34 0.23 -4.81 3.01
CA LEU A 34 0.19 -6.04 2.21
C LEU A 34 -0.91 -6.98 2.71
N ASP A 35 -0.94 -7.26 4.01
CA ASP A 35 -1.94 -8.13 4.65
C ASP A 35 -3.37 -7.64 4.37
N LEU A 36 -3.58 -6.33 4.36
CA LEU A 36 -4.87 -5.72 4.04
C LEU A 36 -5.23 -5.89 2.56
N LEU A 37 -4.30 -5.58 1.65
CA LEU A 37 -4.55 -5.62 0.20
C LEU A 37 -4.74 -7.04 -0.33
N THR A 38 -4.17 -8.04 0.36
CA THR A 38 -4.32 -9.46 0.03
C THR A 38 -5.41 -10.14 0.87
N ALA A 39 -6.20 -9.40 1.65
CA ALA A 39 -7.27 -10.00 2.44
C ALA A 39 -8.40 -10.53 1.53
N PRO A 40 -9.08 -11.63 1.91
CA PRO A 40 -10.10 -12.28 1.06
C PRO A 40 -11.22 -11.36 0.57
N VAL A 41 -11.57 -10.33 1.33
CA VAL A 41 -12.61 -9.35 0.94
C VAL A 41 -12.23 -8.50 -0.28
N TYR A 42 -10.92 -8.32 -0.53
CA TYR A 42 -10.41 -7.51 -1.63
C TYR A 42 -10.00 -8.33 -2.86
N GLU A 43 -9.90 -9.65 -2.76
CA GLU A 43 -9.51 -10.55 -3.87
C GLU A 43 -10.33 -10.31 -5.17
N PRO A 44 -11.65 -10.06 -5.13
CA PRO A 44 -12.42 -9.79 -6.36
C PRO A 44 -12.14 -8.41 -6.99
N TRP A 45 -11.46 -7.53 -6.28
CA TRP A 45 -11.33 -6.11 -6.62
C TRP A 45 -9.88 -5.67 -6.86
N ILE A 46 -8.92 -6.33 -6.20
CA ILE A 46 -7.51 -5.95 -6.20
C ILE A 46 -6.68 -7.17 -6.57
N ASP A 47 -5.85 -6.98 -7.59
CA ASP A 47 -4.78 -7.88 -7.97
C ASP A 47 -3.44 -7.20 -7.62
N LEU A 48 -2.83 -7.61 -6.50
CA LEU A 48 -1.59 -6.99 -6.01
C LEU A 48 -0.41 -7.39 -6.90
N ARG A 49 0.14 -6.42 -7.64
CA ARG A 49 1.20 -6.68 -8.63
C ARG A 49 2.63 -6.57 -8.11
N ALA A 50 3.00 -5.42 -7.57
CA ALA A 50 4.39 -5.13 -7.22
C ALA A 50 4.45 -4.23 -5.98
N THR A 51 5.45 -4.49 -5.14
CA THR A 51 5.84 -3.63 -4.03
C THR A 51 7.15 -2.96 -4.40
N LEU A 52 7.13 -1.65 -4.55
CA LEU A 52 8.29 -0.85 -4.95
C LEU A 52 8.81 -0.08 -3.75
N CYS A 53 10.10 -0.19 -3.48
CA CYS A 53 10.78 0.61 -2.46
C CYS A 53 11.78 1.53 -3.15
N ILE A 54 11.74 2.82 -2.83
CA ILE A 54 12.71 3.82 -3.28
C ILE A 54 13.62 4.10 -2.10
N LEU A 55 14.92 4.02 -2.34
CA LEU A 55 15.94 4.21 -1.32
C LEU A 55 16.97 5.24 -1.80
N ASP A 56 17.41 6.09 -0.89
CA ASP A 56 18.59 6.92 -1.10
C ASP A 56 19.85 6.11 -0.76
N PRO A 57 20.73 5.80 -1.73
CA PRO A 57 21.92 4.98 -1.49
C PRO A 57 22.90 5.64 -0.51
N ARG A 58 22.82 6.95 -0.29
CA ARG A 58 23.67 7.65 0.68
C ARG A 58 23.36 7.27 2.12
N LEU A 59 22.12 6.84 2.40
CA LEU A 59 21.67 6.43 3.73
C LEU A 59 22.02 4.97 4.04
N LEU A 60 22.40 4.16 3.04
CA LEU A 60 22.76 2.76 3.24
C LEU A 60 24.06 2.54 4.01
N LEU A 61 24.95 3.52 3.98
CA LEU A 61 26.27 3.45 4.60
C LEU A 61 26.36 4.31 5.87
N ASP A 62 25.25 4.93 6.28
CA ASP A 62 25.21 5.72 7.50
C ASP A 62 25.08 4.76 8.70
N GLU A 63 26.17 4.58 9.44
CA GLU A 63 26.23 3.68 10.62
C GLU A 63 25.29 4.10 11.77
N LYS A 64 24.63 5.26 11.66
CA LYS A 64 23.63 5.74 12.62
C LYS A 64 22.18 5.38 12.27
N SER A 65 21.96 4.64 11.17
CA SER A 65 20.63 4.18 10.71
C SER A 65 20.07 3.04 11.56
#